data_AF-A0A5K1BXK4-F1
#
_entry.id   AF-A0A5K1BXK4-F1
#
_cell.length_a   1.000
_cell.length_b   1.000
_cell.length_c   1.000
_cell.angle_alpha   90.00
_cell.angle_beta   90.00
_cell.angle_gamma   90.00
#
_symmetry.space_group_name_H-M   'P 1'
#
loop_
_entity.id
_entity.type
_entity.pdbx_description
1 polymer ?
#
loop_
_entity_poly.entity_id
_entity_poly.type
_entity_poly.pdbx_seq_one_letter_code
_entity_poly.pdbx_strand_id
1 'polypeptide(L)'
;CLFATETFSIGLNMPAKTVVFTNVRKFDGDKFRWITSGEYIQMSGRAGRRGIDERGICILMLDEKLEPSTAKMMVKGSADCLN
;
A
#
# COMPACT_ATOMS: atom_id res chain seq x y z
N CYS A 1 -16.39 1.29 7.67
CA CYS A 1 -14.97 0.86 7.59
C CYS A 1 -14.92 -0.51 6.97
N LEU A 2 -14.01 -0.74 6.01
CA LEU A 2 -13.82 -2.03 5.33
C LEU A 2 -12.45 -2.59 5.73
N PHE A 3 -12.40 -3.87 6.06
CA PHE A 3 -11.15 -4.62 6.22
C PHE A 3 -11.01 -5.53 5.00
N ALA A 4 -9.89 -5.44 4.32
CA ALA A 4 -9.67 -6.15 3.06
C ALA A 4 -8.22 -6.61 2.94
N THR A 5 -8.04 -7.70 2.20
CA THR A 5 -6.73 -8.22 1.79
C THR A 5 -6.24 -7.54 0.51
N GLU A 6 -4.98 -7.75 0.16
CA GLU A 6 -4.34 -7.19 -1.05
C GLU A 6 -5.16 -7.38 -2.33
N THR A 7 -5.85 -8.51 -2.48
CA THR A 7 -6.73 -8.78 -3.64
C THR A 7 -7.79 -7.71 -3.89
N PHE A 8 -8.21 -6.96 -2.88
CA PHE A 8 -9.18 -5.86 -3.04
C PHE A 8 -8.63 -4.69 -3.88
N SER A 9 -7.31 -4.48 -3.90
CA SER A 9 -6.73 -3.47 -4.78
C SER A 9 -6.79 -3.87 -6.26
N ILE A 10 -7.17 -5.11 -6.58
CA ILE A 10 -7.26 -5.64 -7.94
C ILE A 10 -8.74 -5.66 -8.36
N GLY A 11 -9.11 -4.91 -9.40
CA GLY A 11 -10.34 -5.17 -10.16
C GLY A 11 -11.65 -4.51 -9.71
N LEU A 12 -11.67 -3.64 -8.69
CA LEU A 12 -12.90 -2.89 -8.32
C LEU A 12 -12.68 -1.37 -8.39
N ASN A 13 -13.68 -0.63 -8.88
CA ASN A 13 -13.70 0.85 -8.83
C ASN A 13 -14.26 1.33 -7.49
N MET A 14 -13.62 0.94 -6.39
CA MET A 14 -14.06 1.26 -5.03
C MET A 14 -12.99 2.08 -4.28
N PRO A 15 -12.92 3.41 -4.52
CA PRO A 15 -12.01 4.30 -3.80
C PRO A 15 -12.51 4.64 -2.39
N ALA A 16 -11.59 4.90 -1.47
CA ALA A 16 -11.86 5.33 -0.09
C ALA A 16 -11.12 6.65 0.20
N LYS A 17 -11.58 7.45 1.17
CA LYS A 17 -10.87 8.68 1.57
C LYS A 17 -9.48 8.38 2.16
N THR A 18 -9.37 7.29 2.91
CA THR A 18 -8.18 6.91 3.66
C THR A 18 -7.93 5.41 3.51
N VAL A 19 -6.67 5.04 3.30
CA VAL A 19 -6.18 3.65 3.35
C VAL A 19 -5.26 3.51 4.55
N VAL A 20 -5.45 2.44 5.32
CA VAL A 20 -4.62 2.13 6.50
C VAL A 20 -3.98 0.78 6.28
N PHE A 21 -2.65 0.75 6.29
CA PHE A 21 -1.85 -0.47 6.28
C PHE A 21 -1.63 -0.89 7.73
N THR A 22 -2.23 -2.01 8.11
CA THR A 22 -2.07 -2.59 9.46
C THR A 22 -0.72 -3.27 9.65
N ASN A 23 -0.13 -3.77 8.57
CA ASN A 23 1.24 -4.25 8.51
C ASN A 23 1.81 -3.99 7.10
N VAL A 24 3.12 -3.76 7.02
CA VAL A 24 3.87 -3.51 5.78
C VAL A 24 4.86 -4.63 5.45
N ARG A 25 4.89 -5.68 6.27
CA ARG A 25 5.57 -6.94 5.99
C ARG A 25 4.53 -7.99 5.58
N LYS A 26 4.86 -8.77 4.56
CA LYS A 26 4.03 -9.90 4.12
C LYS A 26 4.87 -11.14 3.86
N PHE A 27 4.23 -12.29 4.06
CA PHE A 27 4.82 -13.59 3.73
C PHE A 27 4.61 -13.87 2.25
N ASP A 28 5.70 -14.13 1.51
CA ASP A 28 5.65 -14.41 0.07
C ASP A 28 5.63 -15.91 -0.26
N GLY A 29 5.52 -16.77 0.75
CA GLY A 29 5.60 -18.23 0.61
C GLY A 29 6.91 -18.80 1.15
N ASP A 30 7.95 -17.98 1.30
CA ASP A 30 9.27 -18.37 1.83
C ASP A 30 9.67 -17.54 3.05
N LYS A 31 9.52 -16.21 2.97
CA LYS A 31 9.91 -15.30 4.05
C LYS A 31 9.00 -14.10 4.22
N PHE A 32 9.05 -13.50 5.40
CA PHE A 32 8.44 -12.20 5.65
C PHE A 32 9.32 -11.09 5.09
N ARG A 33 8.88 -10.47 3.99
CA ARG A 33 9.53 -9.33 3.35
C ARG A 33 8.69 -8.06 3.47
N TRP A 34 9.32 -6.91 3.27
CA TRP A 34 8.58 -5.66 3.05
C TRP A 34 7.75 -5.76 1.77
N ILE A 35 6.61 -5.08 1.75
CA ILE A 35 5.84 -4.89 0.51
C ILE A 35 6.69 -4.14 -0.52
N THR A 36 6.54 -4.50 -1.79
CA THR A 36 7.23 -3.81 -2.88
C THR A 36 6.59 -2.44 -3.12
N SER A 37 7.29 -1.59 -3.88
CA SER A 37 6.73 -0.32 -4.33
C SER A 37 5.51 -0.51 -5.22
N GLY A 38 5.48 -1.53 -6.08
CA GLY A 38 4.30 -1.85 -6.90
C GLY A 38 3.08 -2.21 -6.05
N GLU A 39 3.26 -3.06 -5.04
CA GLU A 39 2.21 -3.46 -4.09
C GLU A 39 1.69 -2.26 -3.30
N TYR A 40 2.61 -1.41 -2.81
CA TYR A 40 2.26 -0.18 -2.12
C TYR A 40 1.45 0.77 -3.03
N ILE A 41 1.89 0.98 -4.27
CA ILE A 41 1.19 1.85 -5.25
C ILE A 41 -0.22 1.33 -5.53
N GLN A 42 -0.38 0.02 -5.75
CA GLN A 42 -1.70 -0.57 -6.01
C GLN A 42 -2.68 -0.38 -4.85
N MET A 43 -2.23 -0.62 -3.62
CA MET A 43 -3.08 -0.49 -2.43
C MET A 43 -3.34 0.98 -2.04
N SER A 44 -2.29 1.80 -1.98
CA SER A 44 -2.38 3.22 -1.62
C SER A 44 -3.15 4.04 -2.64
N GLY A 45 -3.13 3.64 -3.92
CA GLY A 45 -3.89 4.27 -5.01
C GLY A 45 -5.41 4.22 -4.82
N ARG A 46 -5.91 3.49 -3.82
CA ARG A 46 -7.33 3.51 -3.42
C ARG A 46 -7.69 4.66 -2.49
N ALA A 47 -6.70 5.40 -1.98
CA ALA A 47 -6.91 6.58 -1.15
C ALA A 47 -7.23 7.83 -2.00
N GLY A 48 -8.27 8.56 -1.62
CA GLY A 48 -8.76 9.76 -2.29
C GLY A 48 -9.83 9.45 -3.33
N ARG A 49 -11.04 9.98 -3.13
CA ARG A 49 -12.14 9.89 -4.11
C ARG A 49 -12.14 11.14 -4.98
N ARG A 50 -11.93 10.95 -6.29
CA ARG A 50 -11.92 12.04 -7.28
C ARG A 50 -13.20 12.87 -7.21
N GLY A 51 -13.05 14.19 -7.10
CA GLY A 51 -14.17 15.14 -7.06
C GLY A 51 -14.86 15.28 -5.70
N ILE A 52 -14.45 14.52 -4.68
CA ILE A 52 -15.03 14.58 -3.33
C ILE A 52 -13.96 14.89 -2.28
N ASP A 53 -12.81 14.23 -2.35
CA ASP A 53 -11.72 14.44 -1.40
C ASP A 53 -10.61 15.29 -2.05
N GLU A 54 -10.14 16.34 -1.36
CA GLU A 54 -9.00 17.17 -1.83
C GLU A 54 -7.67 16.41 -1.88
N ARG A 55 -7.54 15.38 -1.04
CA ARG A 55 -6.33 14.57 -0.88
C ARG A 55 -6.68 13.17 -0.36
N GLY A 56 -5.94 12.18 -0.85
CA GLY A 56 -5.94 10.83 -0.29
C GLY A 56 -4.99 10.73 0.91
N ILE A 57 -5.41 10.01 1.95
CA ILE A 57 -4.58 9.78 3.14
C ILE A 57 -4.16 8.31 3.19
N CYS A 58 -2.87 8.06 3.33
CA CYS A 58 -2.33 6.72 3.59
C CYS A 58 -1.64 6.71 4.95
N ILE A 59 -1.99 5.75 5.81
CA ILE A 59 -1.40 5.56 7.13
C ILE A 59 -0.73 4.19 7.14
N LEU A 60 0.55 4.14 7.50
CA LEU A 60 1.31 2.91 7.61
C LEU A 60 1.60 2.64 9.08
N MET A 61 1.10 1.52 9.60
CA MET A 61 1.45 1.04 10.93
C MET A 61 2.71 0.19 10.84
N LEU A 62 3.72 0.53 11.64
CA LEU A 62 5.00 -0.18 11.71
C LEU A 62 5.13 -0.83 13.08
N ASP A 63 5.38 -2.13 13.09
CA ASP A 63 5.68 -2.94 14.27
C ASP A 63 7.19 -3.01 14.55
N GLU A 64 8.01 -2.89 13.50
CA GLU A 64 9.47 -2.92 13.56
C GLU A 64 10.10 -1.62 13.03
N LYS A 65 11.37 -1.39 13.38
CA LYS A 65 12.14 -0.27 12.84
C LYS A 65 12.38 -0.47 11.35
N LEU A 66 11.90 0.49 10.57
CA LEU A 66 12.10 0.54 9.12
C LEU A 66 13.24 1.50 8.78
N GLU A 67 14.27 0.98 8.09
CA GLU A 67 15.38 1.81 7.63
C GLU A 67 14.90 2.88 6.63
N PRO A 68 15.39 4.13 6.72
CA PRO A 68 14.93 5.22 5.84
C PRO A 68 15.10 4.94 4.34
N SER A 69 16.12 4.19 3.96
CA SER A 69 16.36 3.76 2.58
C SER A 69 15.26 2.83 2.08
N THR A 70 14.89 1.82 2.87
CA THR A 70 13.80 0.88 2.57
C THR A 70 12.45 1.59 2.57
N ALA A 71 12.19 2.49 3.52
CA ALA A 71 10.98 3.31 3.53
C ALA A 71 10.86 4.16 2.27
N LYS A 72 11.96 4.79 1.85
CA LYS A 72 12.00 5.60 0.62
C LYS A 72 11.75 4.74 -0.62
N MET A 73 12.35 3.55 -0.70
CA MET A 73 12.13 2.62 -1.81
C MET A 73 10.68 2.14 -1.86
N MET A 74 10.07 1.81 -0.73
CA MET A 74 8.68 1.36 -0.66
C MET A 74 7.68 2.46 -1.06
N VAL A 75 7.84 3.67 -0.49
CA VAL A 75 6.85 4.76 -0.65
C VAL A 75 7.08 5.60 -1.91
N LYS A 76 8.34 5.76 -2.34
CA LYS A 76 8.73 6.58 -3.50
C LYS A 76 9.36 5.79 -4.65
N GLY A 77 9.37 4.46 -4.58
CA GLY A 77 9.86 3.60 -5.66
C GLY A 77 8.95 3.62 -6.88
N SER A 78 9.46 3.05 -7.97
CA SER A 78 8.69 2.84 -9.20
C SER A 78 7.79 1.61 -9.09
N ALA A 79 6.76 1.54 -9.95
CA ALA A 79 5.99 0.31 -10.09
C ALA A 79 6.90 -0.84 -10.56
N ASP A 80 6.60 -2.06 -10.10
CA ASP A 80 7.37 -3.24 -10.49
C ASP A 80 7.20 -3.53 -11.99
N CYS A 81 8.26 -3.98 -12.66
CA CYS A 81 8.21 -4.38 -14.07
C CYS A 81 7.33 -5.62 -14.25
N LEU A 82 6.56 -5.68 -15.33
CA LEU A 82 6.01 -6.95 -15.81
C LEU A 82 7.15 -7.73 -16.49
N ASN A 83 7.52 -8.85 -15.88
CA ASN A 83 8.44 -9.83 -16.45
C ASN A 83 7.67 -10.97 -17.11
#